data_AF-A0A5B6ZI45-F1
#
_entry.id   AF-A0A5B6ZI45-F1
#
_cell.length_a   1.000
_cell.length_b   1.000
_cell.length_c   1.000
_cell.angle_alpha   90.00
_cell.angle_beta   90.00
_cell.angle_gamma   90.00
#
_symmetry.space_group_name_H-M   'P 1'
#
loop_
_entity.id
_entity.type
_entity.pdbx_description
1 polymer ?
#
loop_
_entity_poly.entity_id
_entity_poly.type
_entity_poly.pdbx_seq_one_letter_code
_entity_poly.pdbx_strand_id
1 'polypeptide(L)'
;ERGRSGRSVVTIKNLEFGYGDKGLFNKSNSTIERGEKIAIIGPNGCGKSTLLKLIMGLEKPRVGEVLLGEHNVLPNYFEQNQAEALDLDKTVLQTVAEVAEDWRVDDIKGLLGRCNFKVDMLDRKVSLLSGGEKARLA
;
A
#
# COMPACT_ATOMS: atom_id res chain seq x y z
N GLU A 1 8.43 0.16 -21.72
CA GLU A 1 7.17 -0.12 -21.00
C GLU A 1 7.34 -1.36 -20.14
N ARG A 2 7.00 -1.32 -18.84
CA ARG A 2 6.94 -2.55 -18.05
C ARG A 2 5.69 -3.31 -18.52
N GLY A 3 5.88 -4.54 -18.98
CA GLY A 3 4.81 -5.37 -19.54
C GLY A 3 3.70 -5.64 -18.54
N ARG A 4 2.55 -6.12 -19.04
CA ARG A 4 1.39 -6.48 -18.21
C ARG A 4 1.79 -7.55 -17.19
N SER A 5 1.31 -7.45 -15.95
CA SER A 5 1.48 -8.51 -14.95
C SER A 5 0.84 -9.83 -15.41
N GLY A 6 1.22 -10.95 -14.80
CA GLY A 6 0.56 -12.25 -14.99
C GLY A 6 -0.94 -12.23 -14.68
N ARG A 7 -1.67 -13.31 -15.02
CA ARG A 7 -3.10 -13.42 -14.68
C ARG A 7 -3.30 -13.58 -13.18
N SER A 8 -2.56 -14.49 -12.54
CA SER A 8 -2.56 -14.65 -11.08
C SER A 8 -1.71 -13.54 -10.44
N VAL A 9 -2.27 -12.86 -9.44
CA VAL A 9 -1.59 -11.77 -8.70
C VAL A 9 -1.26 -12.20 -7.29
N VAL A 10 -2.20 -12.86 -6.60
CA VAL A 10 -2.00 -13.43 -5.28
C VAL A 10 -2.60 -14.83 -5.25
N THR A 11 -1.89 -15.78 -4.66
CA THR A 11 -2.40 -17.13 -4.39
C THR A 11 -2.15 -17.47 -2.93
N ILE A 12 -3.23 -17.77 -2.20
CA ILE A 12 -3.22 -18.18 -0.81
C ILE A 12 -3.63 -19.66 -0.78
N LYS A 13 -2.78 -20.51 -0.23
CA LYS A 13 -3.03 -21.95 -0.12
C LYS A 13 -2.88 -22.42 1.32
N ASN A 14 -3.95 -23.04 1.82
CA ASN A 14 -4.00 -23.65 3.15
C ASN A 14 -3.44 -22.75 4.26
N LEU A 15 -3.74 -21.44 4.19
CA LEU A 15 -3.22 -20.46 5.14
C LEU A 15 -3.74 -20.77 6.54
N GLU A 16 -2.80 -21.03 7.44
CA GLU A 16 -3.02 -20.98 8.88
C GLU A 16 -2.12 -19.92 9.50
N PHE A 17 -2.72 -19.01 10.26
CA PHE A 17 -1.99 -17.97 10.98
C PHE A 17 -2.82 -17.45 12.16
N GLY A 18 -2.12 -17.03 13.21
CA GLY A 18 -2.69 -16.47 14.42
C GLY A 18 -1.60 -15.89 15.31
N TYR A 19 -1.96 -15.03 16.25
CA TYR A 19 -1.03 -14.49 17.24
C TYR A 19 -1.20 -15.25 18.56
N GLY A 20 -0.11 -15.84 19.06
CA GLY A 20 -0.17 -16.73 20.23
C GLY A 20 -1.16 -17.88 19.98
N ASP A 21 -2.13 -18.02 20.88
CA ASP A 21 -3.17 -19.05 20.81
C ASP A 21 -4.41 -18.62 20.01
N LYS A 22 -4.47 -17.35 19.57
CA LYS A 22 -5.61 -16.83 18.81
C LYS A 22 -5.42 -17.08 17.32
N GLY A 23 -6.08 -18.12 16.81
CA GLY A 23 -6.20 -18.37 15.37
C GLY A 23 -6.98 -17.27 14.65
N LEU A 24 -6.43 -16.76 13.55
CA LEU A 24 -7.09 -15.80 12.64
C LEU A 24 -7.50 -16.46 11.32
N PHE A 25 -6.67 -17.36 10.81
CA PHE A 25 -6.90 -18.09 9.56
C PHE A 25 -6.72 -19.58 9.81
N ASN A 26 -7.59 -20.39 9.21
CA ASN A 26 -7.57 -21.84 9.31
C ASN A 26 -7.79 -22.44 7.91
N LYS A 27 -6.76 -23.07 7.36
CA LYS A 27 -6.75 -23.71 6.02
C LYS A 27 -7.43 -22.90 4.93
N SER A 28 -7.23 -21.58 4.96
CA SER A 28 -7.91 -20.66 4.07
C SER A 28 -7.24 -20.66 2.70
N ASN A 29 -8.05 -20.64 1.63
CA ASN A 29 -7.59 -20.67 0.25
C ASN A 29 -8.23 -19.51 -0.52
N SER A 30 -7.46 -18.81 -1.34
CA SER A 30 -7.95 -17.70 -2.16
C SER A 30 -7.01 -17.45 -3.33
N THR A 31 -7.54 -16.93 -4.44
CA THR A 31 -6.76 -16.45 -5.57
C THR A 31 -7.29 -15.09 -5.97
N ILE A 32 -6.38 -14.15 -6.23
CA ILE A 32 -6.69 -12.82 -6.77
C ILE A 32 -6.08 -12.75 -8.16
N GLU A 33 -6.91 -12.40 -9.13
CA GLU A 33 -6.51 -12.23 -10.52
C GLU A 33 -6.36 -10.75 -10.91
N ARG A 34 -5.57 -10.52 -11.94
CA ARG A 34 -5.30 -9.20 -12.47
C ARG A 34 -6.58 -8.56 -13.01
N GLY A 35 -6.92 -7.40 -12.46
CA GLY A 35 -8.09 -6.60 -12.84
C GLY A 35 -9.24 -6.72 -11.84
N GLU A 36 -9.14 -7.63 -10.87
CA GLU A 36 -10.10 -7.73 -9.79
C GLU A 36 -9.98 -6.57 -8.81
N LYS A 37 -11.12 -6.13 -8.28
CA LYS A 37 -11.23 -5.17 -7.18
C LYS A 37 -11.81 -5.90 -5.99
N ILE A 38 -10.99 -6.14 -4.97
CA ILE A 38 -11.36 -6.94 -3.80
C ILE A 38 -11.60 -6.03 -2.60
N ALA A 39 -12.73 -6.19 -1.94
CA ALA A 39 -13.02 -5.55 -0.66
C ALA A 39 -12.92 -6.60 0.46
N ILE A 40 -12.06 -6.34 1.45
CA ILE A 40 -11.93 -7.18 2.65
C ILE A 40 -12.76 -6.53 3.77
N ILE A 41 -13.85 -7.18 4.16
CA ILE A 41 -14.78 -6.70 5.17
C ILE A 41 -14.81 -7.63 6.38
N GLY A 42 -15.12 -7.06 7.56
CA GLY A 42 -15.22 -7.82 8.81
C GLY A 42 -14.99 -6.94 10.03
N PRO A 43 -15.32 -7.42 11.24
CA PRO A 43 -15.19 -6.66 12.47
C PRO A 43 -13.72 -6.32 12.81
N ASN A 44 -13.52 -5.40 13.75
CA ASN A 44 -12.17 -5.08 14.24
C ASN A 44 -11.53 -6.31 14.89
N GLY A 45 -10.25 -6.52 14.61
CA GLY A 45 -9.50 -7.67 15.14
C GLY A 45 -9.76 -9.02 14.46
N CYS A 46 -10.50 -9.06 13.34
CA CYS A 46 -10.72 -10.30 12.57
C CYS A 46 -9.56 -10.67 11.63
N GLY A 47 -8.47 -9.90 11.60
CA GLY A 47 -7.28 -10.22 10.81
C GLY A 47 -7.16 -9.53 9.45
N LYS A 48 -7.98 -8.52 9.11
CA LYS A 48 -7.91 -7.81 7.81
C LYS A 48 -6.51 -7.25 7.49
N SER A 49 -5.97 -6.44 8.40
CA SER A 49 -4.62 -5.87 8.23
C SER A 49 -3.55 -6.97 8.26
N THR A 50 -3.75 -8.03 9.03
CA THR A 50 -2.87 -9.21 9.05
C THR A 50 -2.87 -9.94 7.70
N LEU A 51 -4.02 -10.09 7.04
CA LEU A 51 -4.11 -10.66 5.70
C LEU A 51 -3.30 -9.84 4.70
N LEU A 52 -3.42 -8.51 4.75
CA LEU A 52 -2.63 -7.62 3.89
C LEU A 52 -1.13 -7.77 4.15
N LYS A 53 -0.71 -7.82 5.43
CA LYS A 53 0.70 -8.05 5.80
C LYS A 53 1.22 -9.40 5.32
N LEU A 54 0.43 -10.46 5.41
CA LEU A 54 0.77 -11.79 4.88
C LEU A 54 0.95 -11.77 3.36
N ILE A 55 0.06 -11.09 2.63
CA ILE A 55 0.16 -10.90 1.17
C ILE A 55 1.43 -10.12 0.80
N MET A 56 1.77 -9.10 1.58
CA MET A 56 2.97 -8.29 1.39
C MET A 56 4.26 -8.98 1.86
N GLY A 57 4.18 -10.16 2.46
CA GLY A 57 5.33 -10.86 3.05
C GLY A 57 5.90 -10.22 4.31
N LEU A 58 5.20 -9.25 4.90
CA LEU A 58 5.56 -8.61 6.17
C LEU A 58 5.29 -9.51 7.38
N GLU A 59 4.43 -10.51 7.20
CA GLU A 59 4.16 -11.60 8.14
C GLU A 59 4.34 -12.93 7.41
N LYS A 60 4.69 -14.00 8.13
CA LYS A 60 4.87 -15.33 7.56
C LYS A 60 3.76 -16.28 8.01
N PRO A 61 3.12 -17.02 7.08
CA PRO A 61 2.18 -18.08 7.45
C PRO A 61 2.79 -19.07 8.44
N ARG A 62 2.00 -19.60 9.37
CA ARG A 62 2.42 -20.73 10.22
C ARG A 62 2.39 -22.03 9.43
N VAL A 63 1.35 -22.20 8.61
CA VAL A 63 1.18 -23.31 7.66
C VAL A 63 0.65 -22.75 6.35
N GLY A 64 0.97 -23.43 5.26
CA GLY A 64 0.56 -23.04 3.92
C GLY A 64 1.48 -21.98 3.32
N GLU A 65 0.99 -21.33 2.26
CA GLU A 65 1.76 -20.34 1.52
C GLU A 65 0.87 -19.18 1.04
N VAL A 66 1.50 -17.99 0.96
CA VAL A 66 0.95 -16.81 0.31
C VAL A 66 1.97 -16.37 -0.73
N LEU A 67 1.59 -16.48 -2.00
CA LEU A 67 2.46 -16.27 -3.15
C LEU A 67 1.97 -15.08 -3.97
N LEU A 68 2.89 -14.23 -4.38
CA LEU A 68 2.66 -13.24 -5.42
C LEU A 68 2.86 -13.89 -6.79
N GLY A 69 2.16 -13.38 -7.81
CA GLY A 69 2.32 -13.85 -9.18
C GLY A 69 3.76 -13.67 -9.70
N GLU A 70 4.29 -14.68 -10.38
CA GLU A 70 5.70 -14.73 -10.79
C GLU A 70 6.08 -13.70 -11.88
N HIS A 71 5.10 -13.19 -12.62
CA HIS A 71 5.35 -12.33 -13.78
C HIS A 71 4.88 -10.90 -13.54
N ASN A 72 5.84 -9.97 -13.41
CA ASN A 72 5.60 -8.52 -13.38
C ASN A 72 4.56 -8.07 -12.33
N VAL A 73 4.46 -8.77 -11.19
CA VAL A 73 3.67 -8.32 -10.03
C VAL A 73 4.58 -7.51 -9.11
N LEU A 74 4.24 -6.23 -8.93
CA LEU A 74 4.91 -5.33 -7.99
C LEU A 74 3.88 -4.94 -6.93
N PRO A 75 3.92 -5.56 -5.74
CA PRO A 75 2.97 -5.25 -4.68
C PRO A 75 3.33 -3.90 -4.05
N ASN A 76 2.33 -3.10 -3.70
CA ASN A 76 2.49 -1.90 -2.89
C ASN A 76 1.47 -1.95 -1.75
N TYR A 77 1.90 -1.52 -0.57
CA TYR A 77 1.07 -1.48 0.62
C TYR A 77 0.92 -0.05 1.09
N PHE A 78 -0.32 0.41 1.23
CA PHE A 78 -0.63 1.70 1.81
C PHE A 78 -1.12 1.47 3.25
N GLU A 79 -0.34 1.93 4.22
CA GLU A 79 -0.62 1.71 5.63
C GLU A 79 -1.66 2.69 6.16
N GLN A 80 -2.46 2.23 7.14
CA GLN A 80 -3.52 3.03 7.73
C GLN A 80 -3.01 4.35 8.36
N ASN A 81 -1.76 4.37 8.82
CA ASN A 81 -1.16 5.51 9.52
C ASN A 81 -0.06 6.21 8.68
N GLN A 82 0.06 5.92 7.38
CA GLN A 82 1.14 6.45 6.55
C GLN A 82 1.17 7.99 6.51
N ALA A 83 -0.01 8.62 6.59
CA ALA A 83 -0.16 10.08 6.69
C ALA A 83 0.41 10.68 7.99
N GLU A 84 0.50 9.90 9.07
CA GLU A 84 1.07 10.33 10.36
C GLU A 84 2.60 10.32 10.34
N ALA A 85 3.21 9.57 9.43
CA ALA A 85 4.67 9.50 9.27
C ALA A 85 5.25 10.66 8.45
N LEU A 86 4.39 11.52 7.88
CA LEU A 86 4.84 12.69 7.12
C LEU A 86 5.52 13.72 8.03
N ASP A 87 6.62 14.29 7.54
CA ASP A 87 7.27 15.44 8.19
C ASP A 87 6.41 16.69 7.99
N LEU A 88 5.85 17.19 9.10
CA LEU A 88 4.90 18.30 9.10
C LEU A 88 5.55 19.67 8.78
N ASP A 89 6.88 19.76 8.84
CA ASP A 89 7.62 20.98 8.56
C ASP A 89 8.03 21.13 7.11
N LYS A 90 8.03 20.04 6.34
CA LYS A 90 8.31 20.05 4.90
C LYS A 90 7.15 20.60 4.11
N THR A 91 7.45 21.12 2.91
CA THR A 91 6.42 21.45 1.93
C THR A 91 5.95 20.20 1.17
N VAL A 92 4.80 20.31 0.50
CA VAL A 92 4.30 19.26 -0.40
C VAL A 92 5.36 18.85 -1.42
N LEU A 93 6.02 19.81 -2.05
CA LEU A 93 7.06 19.54 -3.04
C LEU A 93 8.29 18.88 -2.42
N GLN A 94 8.78 19.38 -1.29
CA GLN A 94 9.96 18.84 -0.61
C GLN A 94 9.75 17.38 -0.19
N THR A 95 8.57 17.06 0.34
CA THR A 95 8.22 15.71 0.79
C THR A 95 8.43 14.67 -0.32
N VAL A 96 8.01 14.97 -1.55
CA VAL A 96 8.18 14.05 -2.68
C VAL A 96 9.58 14.14 -3.28
N ALA A 97 10.15 15.34 -3.37
CA ALA A 97 11.46 15.56 -3.98
C ALA A 97 12.60 14.86 -3.23
N GLU A 98 12.51 14.75 -1.91
CA GLU A 98 13.50 14.03 -1.11
C GLU A 98 13.47 12.51 -1.31
N VAL A 99 12.31 11.93 -1.59
CA VAL A 99 12.21 10.49 -1.86
C VAL A 99 12.52 10.18 -3.33
N ALA A 100 12.23 11.13 -4.22
CA ALA A 100 12.44 11.03 -5.66
C ALA A 100 13.67 11.83 -6.12
N GLU A 101 14.82 11.64 -5.46
CA GLU A 101 16.06 12.42 -5.70
C GLU A 101 16.49 12.44 -7.17
N ASP A 102 16.26 11.34 -7.89
CA ASP A 102 16.61 11.17 -9.31
C ASP A 102 15.61 11.80 -10.30
N TRP A 103 14.50 12.36 -9.82
CA TRP A 103 13.45 12.92 -10.67
C TRP A 103 13.66 14.41 -10.93
N ARG A 104 13.28 14.86 -12.13
CA ARG A 104 13.20 16.30 -12.39
C ARG A 104 12.06 16.89 -11.58
N VAL A 105 12.28 18.11 -11.08
CA VAL A 105 11.27 18.86 -10.31
C VAL A 105 9.94 18.99 -11.08
N ASP A 106 9.98 19.18 -12.40
CA ASP A 106 8.78 19.29 -13.22
C ASP A 106 7.98 17.97 -13.29
N ASP A 107 8.67 16.81 -13.27
CA ASP A 107 8.02 15.49 -13.24
C ASP A 107 7.32 15.26 -11.89
N ILE A 108 7.96 15.69 -10.80
CA ILE A 108 7.38 15.68 -9.45
C ILE A 108 6.13 16.57 -9.39
N LYS A 109 6.20 17.79 -9.92
CA LYS A 109 5.05 18.70 -10.02
C LYS A 109 3.91 18.09 -10.85
N GLY A 110 4.25 17.42 -11.96
CA GLY A 110 3.29 16.69 -12.79
C GLY A 110 2.64 15.50 -12.07
N LEU A 111 3.37 14.79 -11.22
CA LEU A 111 2.81 13.75 -10.33
C LEU A 111 1.86 14.36 -9.30
N LEU A 112 2.30 15.38 -8.57
CA LEU A 112 1.51 16.09 -7.56
C LEU A 112 0.22 16.67 -8.15
N GLY A 113 0.27 17.22 -9.37
CA GLY A 113 -0.91 17.67 -10.10
C GLY A 113 -1.92 16.54 -10.37
N ARG A 114 -1.45 15.35 -10.75
CA ARG A 114 -2.30 14.16 -10.92
C ARG A 114 -2.89 13.66 -9.59
N CYS A 115 -2.22 13.91 -8.47
CA CYS A 115 -2.73 13.69 -7.11
C CYS A 115 -3.59 14.86 -6.58
N ASN A 116 -3.99 15.77 -7.47
CA ASN A 116 -4.86 16.91 -7.18
C ASN A 116 -4.27 17.94 -6.19
N PHE A 117 -2.94 18.10 -6.20
CA PHE A 117 -2.25 19.24 -5.60
C PHE A 117 -2.10 20.35 -6.63
N LYS A 118 -2.64 21.54 -6.33
CA LYS A 118 -2.52 22.72 -7.18
C LYS A 118 -1.16 23.39 -7.01
N VAL A 119 -0.78 24.24 -7.96
CA VAL A 119 0.53 24.92 -7.99
C VAL A 119 0.79 25.73 -6.72
N ASP A 120 -0.23 26.43 -6.21
CA ASP A 120 -0.18 27.22 -4.98
C ASP A 120 -0.03 26.38 -3.71
N MET A 121 -0.28 25.06 -3.79
CA MET A 121 -0.12 24.14 -2.66
C MET A 121 1.29 23.56 -2.55
N LEU A 122 2.12 23.67 -3.59
CA LEU A 122 3.41 22.98 -3.65
C LEU A 122 4.39 23.46 -2.57
N ASP A 123 4.34 24.75 -2.24
CA ASP A 123 5.17 25.39 -1.22
C ASP A 123 4.49 25.41 0.16
N ARG A 124 3.28 24.84 0.28
CA ARG A 124 2.55 24.78 1.55
C ARG A 124 3.15 23.70 2.45
N LYS A 125 3.35 24.01 3.73
CA LYS A 125 3.77 23.02 4.74
C LYS A 125 2.74 21.90 4.90
N VAL A 126 3.21 20.68 5.11
CA VAL A 126 2.38 19.49 5.33
C VAL A 126 1.50 19.62 6.58
N SER A 127 1.97 20.31 7.62
CA SER A 127 1.17 20.67 8.81
C SER A 127 -0.17 21.32 8.48
N LEU A 128 -0.26 22.06 7.37
CA LEU A 128 -1.45 22.80 6.97
C LEU A 128 -2.42 21.98 6.09
N LEU A 129 -2.05 20.77 5.69
CA LEU A 129 -2.91 19.89 4.90
C LEU A 129 -4.01 19.25 5.76
N SER A 130 -5.18 19.06 5.16
CA SER A 130 -6.24 18.20 5.71
C SER A 130 -5.80 16.74 5.76
N GLY A 131 -6.47 15.90 6.57
CA GLY A 131 -6.15 14.46 6.64
C GLY A 131 -6.26 13.75 5.28
N GLY A 132 -7.25 14.11 4.46
CA GLY A 132 -7.40 13.57 3.11
C GLY A 132 -6.31 14.02 2.14
N GLU A 133 -5.78 15.23 2.28
CA GLU A 133 -4.62 15.70 1.51
C GLU A 133 -3.34 15.00 1.96
N LYS A 134 -3.12 14.84 3.27
CA LYS A 134 -1.99 14.06 3.80
C LYS A 134 -2.02 12.62 3.28
N ALA A 135 -3.20 11.99 3.25
CA ALA A 135 -3.36 10.64 2.70
C ALA A 135 -3.08 10.53 1.20
N ARG A 136 -3.20 11.62 0.42
CA ARG A 136 -2.80 11.64 -1.00
C ARG A 136 -1.32 11.93 -1.21
N LEU A 137 -0.68 12.57 -0.23
CA LEU A 137 0.75 12.89 -0.25
C LEU A 137 1.63 11.73 0.22
N ALA A 138 1.16 11.00 1.23
CA ALA A 138 1.86 9.88 1.86
C ALA A 138 1.94 8.64 0.96
#